data_AF-A0A946I4G8-F1
#
_entry.id   AF-A0A946I4G8-F1
#
_cell.length_a   1.000
_cell.length_b   1.000
_cell.length_c   1.000
_cell.angle_alpha   90.00
_cell.angle_beta   90.00
_cell.angle_gamma   90.00
#
_symmetry.space_group_name_H-M   'P 1'
#
loop_
_entity.id
_entity.type
_entity.pdbx_description
1 polymer ?
#
loop_
_entity_poly.entity_id
_entity_poly.type
_entity_poly.pdbx_seq_one_letter_code
_entity_poly.pdbx_strand_id
1 'polypeptide(L)'
;MIIPASEDYGVPGAGDGIIFADILSTTAPQHEAVAAALSALNAVAEATGGQNFATISAAGGDGENIAASFRDQHPKAAELLATITVQCYYRDDRVMRALNMEVRPPFPDGFTVDQGDWTLLDPVRNRPELYRKTE
;
A
#
# COMPACT_ATOMS: atom_id res chain seq x y z
N MET A 1 10.17 3.75 2.70
CA MET A 1 9.64 2.92 3.78
C MET A 1 9.44 1.54 3.21
N ILE A 2 10.21 0.55 3.68
CA ILE A 2 9.98 -0.87 3.40
C ILE A 2 9.45 -1.46 4.70
N ILE A 3 8.34 -2.20 4.65
CA ILE A 3 7.65 -2.72 5.83
C ILE A 3 8.53 -3.80 6.47
N PRO A 4 9.09 -3.58 7.68
CA PRO A 4 9.95 -4.56 8.34
C PRO A 4 9.12 -5.73 8.90
N ALA A 5 9.79 -6.83 9.22
CA ALA A 5 9.16 -7.90 10.01
C ALA A 5 8.84 -7.39 11.42
N SER A 6 7.79 -7.94 12.03
CA SER A 6 7.44 -7.64 13.42
C SER A 6 7.31 -8.91 14.22
N GLU A 7 8.18 -9.05 15.22
CA GLU A 7 8.14 -10.15 16.19
C GLU A 7 6.91 -10.05 17.09
N ASP A 8 6.58 -8.84 17.54
CA ASP A 8 5.42 -8.57 18.43
C ASP A 8 4.09 -9.07 17.85
N TYR A 9 3.91 -8.92 16.54
CA TYR A 9 2.70 -9.36 15.84
C TYR A 9 2.88 -10.70 15.10
N GLY A 10 4.07 -11.30 15.15
CA GLY A 10 4.38 -12.56 14.44
C GLY A 10 4.22 -12.48 12.92
N VAL A 11 4.43 -11.30 12.33
CA VAL A 11 4.21 -11.05 10.90
C VAL A 11 5.54 -10.91 10.13
N PRO A 12 5.60 -11.42 8.90
CA PRO A 12 6.76 -11.23 8.02
C PRO A 12 6.94 -9.75 7.65
N GLY A 13 8.10 -9.39 7.13
CA GLY A 13 8.29 -8.11 6.44
C GLY A 13 7.92 -8.21 4.96
N ALA A 14 7.82 -7.07 4.26
CA ALA A 14 7.54 -7.06 2.82
C ALA A 14 8.64 -7.72 1.96
N GLY A 15 9.84 -7.91 2.53
CA GLY A 15 10.93 -8.65 1.89
C GLY A 15 10.86 -10.18 2.07
N ASP A 16 9.84 -10.70 2.74
CA ASP A 16 9.59 -12.15 2.85
C ASP A 16 9.40 -12.77 1.45
N GLY A 17 9.92 -13.98 1.24
CA GLY A 17 9.96 -14.60 -0.09
C GLY A 17 8.60 -14.81 -0.75
N ILE A 18 7.54 -15.07 0.03
CA ILE A 18 6.19 -15.25 -0.51
C ILE A 18 5.61 -13.89 -0.93
N ILE A 19 5.74 -12.87 -0.07
CA ILE A 19 5.26 -11.51 -0.35
C ILE A 19 6.02 -10.92 -1.54
N PHE A 20 7.33 -11.10 -1.57
CA PHE A 20 8.18 -10.61 -2.65
C PHE A 20 7.85 -11.26 -3.99
N ALA A 21 7.53 -12.57 -4.01
CA ALA A 21 7.07 -13.24 -5.21
C ALA A 21 5.75 -12.63 -5.74
N ASP A 22 4.82 -12.25 -4.86
CA ASP A 22 3.58 -11.56 -5.24
C ASP A 22 3.83 -10.12 -5.74
N ILE A 23 4.82 -9.42 -5.18
CA ILE A 23 5.27 -8.13 -5.71
C ILE A 23 5.79 -8.30 -7.15
N LEU A 24 6.62 -9.31 -7.40
CA LEU A 24 7.15 -9.58 -8.74
C LEU A 24 6.03 -9.94 -9.74
N SER A 25 5.05 -10.75 -9.34
CA SER A 25 3.91 -11.10 -10.19
C SER A 25 3.03 -9.88 -10.50
N THR A 26 2.77 -9.03 -9.50
CA THR A 26 1.93 -7.83 -9.61
C THR A 26 2.62 -6.72 -10.42
N THR A 27 3.95 -6.62 -10.35
CA THR A 27 4.72 -5.64 -11.13
C THR A 27 4.96 -6.06 -12.58
N ALA A 28 4.83 -7.34 -12.93
CA ALA A 28 5.16 -7.84 -14.27
C ALA A 28 4.39 -7.11 -15.41
N PRO A 29 3.07 -6.84 -15.31
CA PRO A 29 2.35 -6.07 -16.33
C PRO A 29 2.77 -4.59 -16.40
N GLN A 30 3.40 -4.07 -15.35
CA GLN A 30 3.84 -2.67 -15.21
C GLN A 30 5.36 -2.54 -15.26
N HIS A 31 6.05 -3.52 -15.86
CA HIS A 31 7.50 -3.65 -15.81
C HIS A 31 8.23 -2.37 -16.23
N GLU A 32 7.80 -1.71 -17.30
CA GLU A 32 8.44 -0.47 -17.78
C GLU A 32 8.41 0.66 -16.74
N ALA A 33 7.25 0.87 -16.10
CA ALA A 33 7.09 1.91 -15.08
C ALA A 33 7.93 1.60 -13.83
N VAL A 34 7.98 0.33 -13.43
CA VAL A 34 8.80 -0.13 -12.30
C VAL A 34 10.29 0.00 -12.62
N ALA A 35 10.72 -0.40 -13.82
CA ALA A 35 12.10 -0.26 -14.26
C ALA A 35 12.53 1.21 -14.30
N ALA A 36 11.67 2.11 -14.79
CA ALA A 36 11.92 3.55 -14.77
C ALA A 36 12.04 4.10 -13.33
N ALA A 37 11.16 3.66 -12.42
CA ALA A 37 11.22 4.06 -11.01
C ALA A 37 12.53 3.60 -10.32
N LEU A 38 12.94 2.34 -10.55
CA LEU A 38 14.19 1.79 -10.03
C LEU A 38 15.42 2.49 -10.63
N SER A 39 15.36 2.86 -11.91
CA SER A 39 16.40 3.64 -12.58
C SER A 39 16.53 5.03 -11.99
N ALA A 40 15.42 5.70 -11.70
CA ALA A 40 15.43 7.00 -11.02
C ALA A 40 16.01 6.91 -9.60
N LEU A 41 15.69 5.85 -8.84
CA LEU A 41 16.30 5.60 -7.53
C LEU A 41 17.83 5.42 -7.64
N ASN A 42 18.29 4.65 -8.63
CA ASN A 42 19.72 4.49 -8.87
C ASN A 42 20.39 5.80 -9.26
N ALA A 43 19.76 6.65 -10.07
CA ALA A 43 20.31 7.95 -10.43
C ALA A 43 20.50 8.86 -9.21
N VAL A 44 19.55 8.88 -8.26
CA VAL A 44 19.69 9.60 -6.99
C VAL A 44 20.83 9.02 -6.14
N ALA A 45 20.94 7.69 -6.10
CA ALA A 45 22.01 7.00 -5.37
C ALA A 45 23.39 7.31 -5.95
N GLU A 46 23.54 7.28 -7.27
CA GLU A 46 24.78 7.60 -7.97
C GLU A 46 25.18 9.06 -7.79
N ALA A 47 24.22 9.99 -7.83
CA ALA A 47 24.48 11.41 -7.59
C ALA A 47 24.94 11.70 -6.14
N THR A 48 24.51 10.90 -5.16
CA THR A 48 24.80 11.13 -3.74
C THR A 48 26.00 10.33 -3.24
N GLY A 49 26.10 9.06 -3.63
CA GLY A 49 27.06 8.08 -3.11
C GLY A 49 27.96 7.45 -4.18
N GLY A 50 27.86 7.86 -5.45
CA GLY A 50 28.73 7.40 -6.53
C GLY A 50 28.57 5.94 -6.95
N GLN A 51 27.56 5.24 -6.41
CA GLN A 51 27.27 3.83 -6.69
C GLN A 51 25.75 3.62 -6.76
N ASN A 52 25.33 2.48 -7.32
CA ASN A 52 23.91 2.12 -7.34
C ASN A 52 23.34 1.90 -5.93
N PHE A 53 22.03 2.02 -5.80
CA PHE A 53 21.34 1.96 -4.51
C PHE A 53 21.56 0.63 -3.78
N ALA A 54 21.51 -0.50 -4.51
CA ALA A 54 21.64 -1.83 -3.94
C ALA A 54 23.00 -2.05 -3.26
N THR A 55 24.08 -1.52 -3.85
CA THR A 55 25.44 -1.62 -3.30
C THR A 55 25.57 -0.81 -2.02
N ILE A 56 25.09 0.44 -2.04
CA ILE A 56 25.13 1.33 -0.86
C ILE A 56 24.30 0.73 0.27
N SER A 57 23.09 0.24 -0.03
CA SER A 57 22.20 -0.34 0.97
C SER A 57 22.75 -1.64 1.57
N ALA A 58 23.37 -2.51 0.76
CA ALA A 58 23.98 -3.75 1.24
C ALA A 58 25.21 -3.51 2.13
N ALA A 59 25.94 -2.41 1.89
CA ALA A 59 27.09 -2.01 2.70
C ALA A 59 26.71 -1.31 4.03
N GLY A 60 25.42 -1.14 4.32
CA GLY A 60 24.95 -0.36 5.47
C GLY A 60 25.21 1.15 5.33
N GLY A 61 25.36 1.62 4.09
CA GLY A 61 25.55 3.04 3.79
C GLY A 61 24.26 3.85 3.88
N ASP A 62 24.27 5.05 3.31
CA ASP A 62 23.22 6.06 3.48
C ASP A 62 21.93 5.81 2.66
N GLY A 63 21.47 4.56 2.61
CA GLY A 63 20.30 4.15 1.83
C GLY A 63 19.01 4.84 2.28
N GLU A 64 18.88 5.18 3.56
CA GLU A 64 17.69 5.85 4.08
C GLU A 64 17.56 7.29 3.56
N ASN A 65 18.62 8.09 3.59
CA ASN A 65 18.60 9.44 3.04
C ASN A 65 18.46 9.45 1.53
N ILE A 66 19.06 8.48 0.83
CA ILE A 66 18.86 8.32 -0.62
C ILE A 66 17.40 7.98 -0.92
N ALA A 67 16.80 7.06 -0.17
CA ALA A 67 15.39 6.72 -0.34
C ALA A 67 14.45 7.87 0.03
N ALA A 68 14.83 8.74 0.98
CA ALA A 68 14.10 9.98 1.29
C ALA A 68 14.22 10.97 0.13
N SER A 69 15.43 11.23 -0.37
CA SER A 69 15.69 12.10 -1.51
C SER A 69 14.95 11.65 -2.77
N PHE A 70 14.89 10.34 -3.02
CA PHE A 70 14.12 9.76 -4.12
C PHE A 70 12.61 10.03 -3.97
N ARG A 71 12.06 9.94 -2.75
CA ARG A 71 10.64 10.28 -2.51
C ARG A 71 10.34 11.74 -2.82
N ASP A 72 11.25 12.64 -2.46
CA ASP A 72 11.07 14.07 -2.67
C ASP A 72 11.21 14.47 -4.13
N GLN A 73 12.19 13.88 -4.84
CA GLN A 73 12.48 14.21 -6.25
C GLN A 73 11.56 13.48 -7.23
N HIS A 74 11.10 12.28 -6.89
CA HIS A 74 10.31 11.42 -7.77
C HIS A 74 9.06 10.87 -7.06
N PRO A 75 8.15 11.73 -6.56
CA PRO A 75 7.04 11.32 -5.69
C PRO A 75 6.12 10.27 -6.34
N LYS A 76 5.80 10.40 -7.62
CA LYS A 76 4.97 9.42 -8.35
C LYS A 76 5.63 8.05 -8.50
N ALA A 77 6.94 8.03 -8.75
CA ALA A 77 7.69 6.78 -8.88
C ALA A 77 7.80 6.07 -7.52
N ALA A 78 8.02 6.84 -6.45
CA ALA A 78 8.03 6.31 -5.11
C ALA A 78 6.65 5.81 -4.65
N GLU A 79 5.58 6.54 -4.98
CA GLU A 79 4.20 6.15 -4.70
C GLU A 79 3.82 4.84 -5.40
N LEU A 80 4.23 4.65 -6.66
CA LEU A 80 4.04 3.41 -7.40
C LEU A 80 4.64 2.21 -6.65
N LEU A 81 5.93 2.29 -6.28
CA LEU A 81 6.63 1.22 -5.57
C LEU A 81 6.02 0.96 -4.19
N ALA A 82 5.68 2.02 -3.46
CA ALA A 82 5.07 1.91 -2.13
C ALA A 82 3.68 1.27 -2.21
N THR A 83 2.84 1.69 -3.17
CA THR A 83 1.47 1.20 -3.33
C THR A 83 1.46 -0.29 -3.64
N ILE A 84 2.29 -0.73 -4.59
CA ILE A 84 2.39 -2.16 -4.92
C ILE A 84 2.87 -2.97 -3.72
N THR A 85 3.91 -2.48 -3.03
CA THR A 85 4.46 -3.16 -1.85
C THR A 85 3.41 -3.32 -0.75
N VAL A 86 2.67 -2.26 -0.44
CA VAL A 86 1.61 -2.27 0.58
C VAL A 86 0.46 -3.20 0.18
N GLN A 87 0.03 -3.16 -1.08
CA GLN A 87 -1.04 -4.03 -1.57
C GLN A 87 -0.69 -5.51 -1.46
N CYS A 88 0.52 -5.90 -1.87
CA CYS A 88 0.99 -7.28 -1.75
C CYS A 88 1.18 -7.69 -0.28
N TYR A 89 1.67 -6.79 0.58
CA TYR A 89 1.83 -7.04 2.01
C TYR A 89 0.49 -7.37 2.68
N TYR A 90 -0.56 -6.57 2.45
CA TYR A 90 -1.90 -6.83 2.99
C TYR A 90 -2.73 -7.84 2.19
N ARG A 91 -2.15 -8.45 1.14
CA ARG A 91 -2.75 -9.62 0.48
C ARG A 91 -2.31 -10.93 1.15
N ASP A 92 -1.18 -10.93 1.87
CA ASP A 92 -0.67 -12.12 2.53
C ASP A 92 -1.54 -12.53 3.72
N ASP A 93 -2.00 -13.78 3.71
CA ASP A 93 -2.87 -14.34 4.72
C ASP A 93 -2.29 -14.23 6.15
N ARG A 94 -0.97 -14.33 6.32
CA ARG A 94 -0.32 -14.23 7.64
C ARG A 94 -0.50 -12.83 8.23
N VAL A 95 -0.36 -11.81 7.38
CA VAL A 95 -0.59 -10.41 7.76
C VAL A 95 -2.06 -10.19 8.10
N MET A 96 -2.98 -10.67 7.26
CA MET A 96 -4.42 -10.49 7.48
C MET A 96 -4.92 -11.18 8.74
N ARG A 97 -4.44 -12.41 9.04
CA ARG A 97 -4.77 -13.11 10.29
C ARG A 97 -4.30 -12.35 11.52
N ALA A 98 -3.10 -11.74 11.48
CA ALA A 98 -2.59 -10.97 12.60
C ALA A 98 -3.43 -9.72 12.92
N LEU A 99 -4.18 -9.21 11.93
CA LEU A 99 -5.14 -8.11 12.09
C LEU A 99 -6.54 -8.59 12.49
N ASN A 100 -6.71 -9.87 12.84
CA ASN A 100 -8.00 -10.52 13.08
C ASN A 100 -8.97 -10.37 11.89
N MET A 101 -8.44 -10.34 10.67
CA MET A 101 -9.25 -10.34 9.45
C MET A 101 -9.39 -11.76 8.90
N GLU A 102 -10.59 -12.07 8.41
CA GLU A 102 -10.82 -13.33 7.71
C GLU A 102 -10.04 -13.34 6.38
N VAL A 103 -9.32 -14.45 6.15
CA VAL A 103 -8.55 -14.66 4.94
C VAL A 103 -9.46 -15.18 3.84
N ARG A 104 -10.28 -14.28 3.31
CA ARG A 104 -11.15 -14.58 2.17
C ARG A 104 -11.41 -13.34 1.34
N PRO A 105 -11.70 -13.49 0.04
CA PRO A 105 -12.24 -12.39 -0.73
C PRO A 105 -13.55 -11.88 -0.10
N PRO A 106 -13.82 -10.57 -0.16
CA PRO A 106 -15.05 -10.01 0.38
C PRO A 106 -16.29 -10.48 -0.40
N PHE A 107 -16.19 -10.86 -1.67
CA PHE A 107 -17.30 -11.42 -2.44
C PHE A 107 -17.20 -12.96 -2.51
N PRO A 108 -18.31 -13.71 -2.38
CA PRO A 108 -19.71 -13.24 -2.36
C PRO A 108 -20.28 -12.83 -1.01
N ASP A 109 -19.71 -13.29 0.11
CA ASP A 109 -20.40 -13.25 1.41
C ASP A 109 -20.42 -11.85 2.08
N GLY A 110 -19.55 -10.93 1.66
CA GLY A 110 -19.40 -9.60 2.23
C GLY A 110 -18.75 -9.60 3.62
N PHE A 111 -18.72 -8.41 4.23
CA PHE A 111 -18.50 -8.22 5.66
C PHE A 111 -19.80 -7.70 6.28
N THR A 112 -20.13 -8.17 7.48
CA THR A 112 -21.25 -7.60 8.24
C THR A 112 -20.89 -6.17 8.67
N VAL A 113 -21.74 -5.21 8.29
CA VAL A 113 -21.58 -3.80 8.66
C VAL A 113 -22.55 -3.50 9.79
N ASP A 114 -22.03 -2.90 10.86
CA ASP A 114 -22.85 -2.42 11.97
C ASP A 114 -23.90 -1.44 11.46
N GLN A 115 -25.16 -1.70 11.80
CA GLN A 115 -26.26 -0.82 11.49
C GLN A 115 -26.10 0.43 12.37
N GLY A 116 -25.55 1.51 11.80
CA GLY A 116 -25.36 2.77 12.50
C GLY A 116 -26.67 3.38 13.03
N ASP A 117 -26.58 4.53 13.67
CA ASP A 117 -27.75 5.19 14.25
C ASP A 117 -28.70 5.75 13.17
N TRP A 118 -29.81 5.05 12.96
CA TRP A 118 -30.84 5.42 11.99
C TRP A 118 -31.59 6.71 12.34
N THR A 119 -31.55 7.16 13.60
CA THR A 119 -32.22 8.41 14.02
C THR A 119 -31.61 9.64 13.34
N LEU A 120 -30.37 9.55 12.84
CA LEU A 120 -29.74 10.59 12.02
C LEU A 120 -30.51 10.88 10.72
N LEU A 121 -31.34 9.95 10.26
CA LEU A 121 -32.20 10.15 9.08
C LEU A 121 -33.57 10.74 9.40
N ASP A 122 -33.93 10.90 10.67
CA ASP A 122 -35.23 11.44 11.08
C ASP A 122 -35.50 12.85 10.52
N PRO A 123 -34.52 13.78 10.44
CA PRO A 123 -34.74 15.08 9.80
C PRO A 123 -35.13 14.97 8.32
N VAL A 124 -34.64 13.95 7.62
CA VAL A 124 -34.97 13.70 6.22
C VAL A 124 -36.34 13.03 6.11
N ARG A 125 -36.61 12.03 6.96
CA ARG A 125 -37.88 11.29 6.96
C ARG A 125 -39.08 12.16 7.36
N ASN A 126 -38.87 13.11 8.28
CA ASN A 126 -39.91 14.01 8.78
C ASN A 126 -40.04 15.30 7.97
N ARG A 127 -39.28 15.44 6.87
CA ARG A 127 -39.34 16.64 6.05
C ARG A 127 -40.70 16.73 5.33
N PRO A 128 -41.40 17.87 5.38
CA PRO A 128 -42.67 18.04 4.66
C PRO A 128 -42.49 17.91 3.15
N GLU A 129 -43.54 17.45 2.47
CA GLU A 129 -43.60 17.32 1.01
C GLU A 129 -43.20 18.63 0.32
N LEU A 130 -42.23 18.57 -0.60
CA LEU A 130 -41.74 19.73 -1.35
C LEU A 130 -42.49 19.96 -2.67
N TYR A 131 -43.39 19.04 -3.05
CA TYR A 131 -44.13 19.12 -4.29
C TYR A 131 -45.45 19.90 -4.11
N ARG A 132 -45.90 20.54 -5.20
CA ARG A 132 -47.22 21.18 -5.25
C ARG A 132 -48.28 20.09 -5.39
N LYS A 133 -49.29 20.09 -4.51
CA LYS A 133 -50.45 19.21 -4.62
C LYS A 133 -51.35 19.68 -5.77
N THR A 134 -51.78 18.75 -6.61
CA THR A 134 -52.79 18.97 -7.65
C THR A 134 -54.17 18.70 -7.06
N GLU A 135 -55.17 19.49 -7.44
CA GLU A 135 -56.59 19.25 -7.10
C GLU A 135 -57.19 18.09 -7.91
#